data_AF-A0A6L5HIQ9-F1
#
_entry.id   AF-A0A6L5HIQ9-F1
#
_cell.length_a   1.000
_cell.length_b   1.000
_cell.length_c   1.000
_cell.angle_alpha   90.00
_cell.angle_beta   90.00
_cell.angle_gamma   90.00
#
_symmetry.space_group_name_H-M   'P 1'
#
loop_
_entity.id
_entity.type
_entity.pdbx_description
1 polymer ?
#
loop_
_entity_poly.entity_id
_entity_poly.type
_entity_poly.pdbx_seq_one_letter_code
_entity_poly.pdbx_strand_id
1 'polypeptide(L)'
;MGAKSTPLAIKVAIYERLLSGQMSREIGRSYVLSQPTILKYANDAVEELRRIRAVEASSVLLGFLSRKLKMQCFQYPGDDEVQALMAPILAPYLVRAESINFAGRESADQPLSTRVSRSTEEEFLQIVSSLAEGHRPGLTSSALLRELVENYVAQQRTNRSTIAVASPQALQEPPAPVPSIDTEALLADVLDAVRLQLEHHGLKPSKSN
;
A
#
# COMPACT_ATOMS: atom_id res chain seq x y z
N MET A 1 -7.54 4.86 -14.58
CA MET A 1 -6.27 4.52 -13.89
C MET A 1 -6.03 3.04 -14.08
N GLY A 2 -5.03 2.64 -14.87
CA GLY A 2 -4.74 1.23 -15.09
C GLY A 2 -4.26 0.59 -13.79
N ALA A 3 -4.81 -0.56 -13.41
CA ALA A 3 -4.32 -1.35 -12.29
C ALA A 3 -2.80 -1.52 -12.47
N LYS A 4 -2.02 -0.90 -11.58
CA LYS A 4 -0.56 -0.90 -11.70
C LYS A 4 -0.12 -2.37 -11.59
N SER A 5 0.37 -2.94 -12.69
CA SER A 5 0.88 -4.32 -12.75
C SER A 5 1.78 -4.62 -11.55
N THR A 6 1.66 -5.83 -10.99
CA THR A 6 2.50 -6.26 -9.87
C THR A 6 3.97 -6.21 -10.28
N PRO A 7 4.85 -5.54 -9.51
CA PRO A 7 6.27 -5.43 -9.85
C PRO A 7 6.91 -6.81 -10.03
N LEU A 8 7.78 -6.95 -11.04
CA LEU A 8 8.49 -8.21 -11.31
C LEU A 8 9.28 -8.69 -10.09
N ALA A 9 9.87 -7.77 -9.31
CA ALA A 9 10.57 -8.10 -8.07
C ALA A 9 9.70 -8.90 -7.09
N ILE A 10 8.43 -8.52 -6.91
CA ILE A 10 7.48 -9.24 -6.05
C ILE A 10 7.16 -10.63 -6.62
N LYS A 11 6.95 -10.72 -7.94
CA LYS A 11 6.69 -12.01 -8.60
C LYS A 11 7.87 -12.96 -8.44
N VAL A 12 9.09 -12.47 -8.60
CA VAL A 12 10.34 -13.24 -8.41
C VAL A 12 10.51 -13.66 -6.96
N ALA A 13 10.23 -12.79 -5.98
CA ALA A 13 10.28 -13.15 -4.57
C ALA A 13 9.23 -14.22 -4.18
N ILE A 14 8.03 -14.16 -4.78
CA ILE A 14 7.02 -15.23 -4.62
C ILE A 14 7.54 -16.55 -5.22
N TYR A 15 8.12 -16.49 -6.42
CA TYR A 15 8.68 -17.66 -7.09
C TYR A 15 9.82 -18.30 -6.30
N GLU A 16 10.78 -17.52 -5.81
CA GLU A 16 11.89 -18.00 -4.98
C GLU A 16 11.38 -18.70 -3.72
N ARG A 17 10.41 -18.13 -3.00
CA ARG A 17 9.85 -18.79 -1.81
C ARG A 17 9.19 -20.13 -2.12
N LEU A 18 8.53 -20.26 -3.28
CA LEU A 18 7.98 -21.54 -3.74
C LEU A 18 9.07 -22.55 -4.06
N LEU A 19 10.17 -22.12 -4.69
CA LEU A 19 11.33 -22.96 -4.95
C LEU A 19 12.00 -23.44 -3.67
N SER A 20 12.06 -22.56 -2.67
CA SER A 20 12.60 -22.84 -1.32
C SER A 20 11.65 -23.69 -0.45
N GLY A 21 10.56 -24.22 -1.03
CA GLY A 21 9.68 -25.20 -0.40
C GLY A 21 8.56 -24.62 0.46
N GLN A 22 8.38 -23.29 0.51
CA GLN A 22 7.27 -22.71 1.26
C GLN A 22 5.93 -23.02 0.60
N MET A 23 4.91 -23.25 1.44
CA MET A 23 3.57 -23.55 0.93
C MET A 23 2.94 -22.30 0.32
N SER A 24 2.36 -22.42 -0.87
CA SER A 24 1.65 -21.32 -1.55
C SER A 24 0.60 -20.61 -0.68
N ARG A 25 -0.04 -21.32 0.26
CA ARG A 25 -0.98 -20.75 1.22
C ARG A 25 -0.31 -19.81 2.23
N GLU A 26 0.90 -20.13 2.69
CA GLU A 26 1.67 -19.30 3.63
C GLU A 26 2.21 -18.04 2.96
N ILE A 27 2.70 -18.21 1.73
CA ILE A 27 3.11 -17.09 0.88
C ILE A 27 1.91 -16.17 0.62
N GLY A 28 0.74 -16.75 0.30
CA GLY A 28 -0.50 -16.00 0.10
C GLY A 28 -0.87 -15.14 1.30
N ARG A 29 -0.73 -15.65 2.54
CA ARG A 29 -0.96 -14.84 3.75
C ARG A 29 0.04 -13.67 3.88
N SER A 30 1.31 -13.90 3.53
CA SER A 30 2.37 -12.89 3.65
C SER A 30 2.18 -11.72 2.68
N TYR A 31 1.64 -11.99 1.48
CA TYR A 31 1.43 -10.99 0.44
C TYR A 31 -0.04 -10.53 0.33
N VAL A 32 -0.93 -11.07 1.16
CA VAL A 32 -2.40 -10.84 1.09
C VAL A 32 -2.94 -11.18 -0.31
N LEU A 33 -2.55 -12.34 -0.84
CA LEU A 33 -2.91 -12.82 -2.17
C LEU A 33 -3.62 -14.17 -2.10
N SER A 34 -4.51 -14.42 -3.05
CA SER A 34 -5.13 -15.74 -3.20
C SER A 34 -4.13 -16.75 -3.75
N GLN A 35 -4.34 -18.04 -3.44
CA GLN A 35 -3.47 -19.11 -3.95
C GLN A 35 -3.38 -19.14 -5.48
N PRO A 36 -4.47 -18.96 -6.27
CA PRO A 36 -4.37 -18.87 -7.72
C PRO A 36 -3.49 -17.70 -8.19
N THR A 37 -3.55 -16.55 -7.52
CA THR A 37 -2.72 -15.38 -7.86
C THR A 37 -1.24 -15.64 -7.57
N ILE A 38 -0.92 -16.30 -6.45
CA ILE A 38 0.45 -16.73 -6.14
C ILE A 38 1.02 -17.61 -7.28
N LEU A 39 0.27 -18.62 -7.72
CA LEU A 39 0.70 -19.50 -8.80
C LEU A 39 0.82 -18.76 -10.13
N LYS A 40 -0.11 -17.85 -10.43
CA LYS A 40 -0.03 -16.99 -11.62
C LYS A 40 1.25 -16.16 -11.60
N TYR A 41 1.52 -15.44 -10.51
CA TYR A 41 2.70 -14.58 -10.40
C TYR A 41 4.01 -15.36 -10.45
N ALA A 42 4.06 -16.56 -9.90
CA ALA A 42 5.22 -17.43 -10.04
C ALA A 42 5.47 -17.84 -11.51
N ASN A 43 4.42 -18.21 -12.25
CA ASN A 43 4.56 -18.52 -13.68
C ASN A 43 4.95 -17.28 -14.50
N ASP A 44 4.35 -16.12 -14.21
CA ASP A 44 4.73 -14.85 -14.83
C ASP A 44 6.23 -14.55 -14.57
N ALA A 45 6.73 -14.81 -13.36
CA ALA A 45 8.15 -14.64 -13.04
C ALA A 45 9.03 -15.58 -13.89
N VAL A 46 8.64 -16.86 -14.03
CA VAL A 46 9.36 -17.81 -14.89
C VAL A 46 9.45 -17.30 -16.33
N GLU A 47 8.35 -16.83 -16.90
CA GLU A 47 8.34 -16.31 -18.28
C GLU A 47 9.23 -15.08 -18.46
N GLU A 48 9.26 -14.17 -17.47
CA GLU A 48 10.16 -13.00 -17.51
C GLU A 48 11.63 -13.39 -17.29
N LEU A 49 11.91 -14.33 -16.38
CA LEU A 49 13.27 -14.82 -16.12
C LEU A 49 13.87 -15.51 -17.35
N ARG A 50 13.08 -16.27 -18.12
CA ARG A 50 13.51 -16.92 -19.37
C ARG A 50 14.04 -15.94 -20.42
N ARG A 51 13.64 -14.67 -20.38
CA ARG A 51 14.09 -13.61 -21.32
C ARG A 51 15.37 -12.90 -20.87
N ILE A 52 15.89 -13.25 -19.69
CA ILE A 52 17.15 -12.68 -19.21
C ILE A 52 18.28 -13.33 -19.99
N ARG A 53 19.15 -12.53 -20.63
CA ARG A 53 20.27 -13.02 -21.44
C ARG A 53 21.14 -14.07 -20.74
N ALA A 54 21.37 -13.91 -19.44
CA ALA A 54 22.13 -14.87 -18.63
C ALA A 54 21.44 -16.24 -18.52
N VAL A 55 20.10 -16.26 -18.49
CA VAL A 55 19.30 -17.48 -18.54
C VAL A 55 19.32 -18.07 -19.94
N GLU A 56 19.11 -17.25 -20.98
CA GLU A 56 19.14 -17.70 -22.38
C GLU A 56 20.48 -18.33 -22.78
N ALA A 57 21.59 -17.83 -22.21
CA ALA A 57 22.93 -18.37 -22.44
C ALA A 57 23.21 -19.69 -21.70
N SER A 58 22.37 -20.09 -20.74
CA SER A 58 22.53 -21.31 -19.95
C SER A 58 21.51 -22.37 -20.36
N SER A 59 21.98 -23.44 -21.00
CA SER A 59 21.14 -24.59 -21.37
C SER A 59 20.54 -25.29 -20.15
N VAL A 60 21.26 -25.29 -19.02
CA VAL A 60 20.81 -25.83 -17.73
C VAL A 60 19.62 -25.04 -17.21
N LEU A 61 19.73 -23.71 -17.14
CA LEU A 61 18.64 -22.86 -16.66
C LEU A 61 17.43 -22.85 -17.60
N LEU A 62 17.64 -22.85 -18.93
CA LEU A 62 16.55 -23.01 -19.90
C LEU A 62 15.84 -24.35 -19.73
N GLY A 63 16.61 -25.44 -19.58
CA GLY A 63 16.09 -26.78 -19.34
C GLY A 63 15.29 -26.88 -18.04
N PHE A 64 15.75 -26.22 -16.97
CA PHE A 64 15.04 -26.15 -15.70
C PHE A 64 13.76 -25.30 -15.81
N LEU A 65 13.87 -24.06 -16.29
CA LEU A 65 12.76 -23.12 -16.35
C LEU A 65 11.69 -23.54 -17.34
N SER A 66 11.99 -24.34 -18.37
CA SER A 66 10.99 -24.86 -19.32
C SER A 66 10.00 -25.87 -18.68
N ARG A 67 10.36 -26.47 -17.54
CA ARG A 67 9.52 -27.45 -16.83
C ARG A 67 8.32 -26.77 -16.19
N LYS A 68 7.29 -27.55 -15.84
CA LYS A 68 6.15 -27.05 -15.06
C LYS A 68 6.63 -26.57 -13.68
N LEU A 69 6.04 -25.50 -13.16
CA LEU A 69 6.36 -24.93 -11.84
C LEU A 69 6.45 -25.99 -10.72
N LYS A 70 5.52 -26.95 -10.68
CA LYS A 70 5.55 -28.06 -9.71
C LYS A 70 6.85 -28.88 -9.76
N MET A 71 7.36 -29.15 -10.96
CA MET A 71 8.61 -29.90 -11.14
C MET A 71 9.81 -29.06 -10.72
N GLN A 72 9.79 -27.77 -11.04
CA GLN A 72 10.84 -26.84 -10.63
C GLN A 72 10.96 -26.80 -9.10
N CYS A 73 9.85 -26.63 -8.38
CA CYS A 73 9.82 -26.65 -6.91
C CYS A 73 10.31 -27.97 -6.31
N PHE A 74 10.04 -29.10 -6.97
CA PHE A 74 10.50 -30.41 -6.50
C PHE A 74 12.00 -30.64 -6.71
N GLN A 75 12.55 -30.12 -7.81
CA GLN A 75 13.93 -30.39 -8.23
C GLN A 75 14.93 -29.36 -7.69
N TYR A 76 14.51 -28.11 -7.56
CA TYR A 76 15.37 -27.01 -7.16
C TYR A 76 16.16 -27.27 -5.87
N PRO A 77 15.59 -27.81 -4.78
CA PRO A 77 16.33 -28.04 -3.54
C PRO A 77 17.47 -29.06 -3.65
N GLY A 78 17.45 -29.93 -4.67
CA GLY A 78 18.47 -30.97 -4.89
C GLY A 78 19.35 -30.75 -6.12
N ASP A 79 19.25 -29.58 -6.76
CA ASP A 79 19.98 -29.23 -7.98
C ASP A 79 20.94 -28.07 -7.70
N ASP A 80 22.11 -28.39 -7.14
CA ASP A 80 23.12 -27.42 -6.71
C ASP A 80 23.63 -26.55 -7.88
N GLU A 81 23.70 -27.12 -9.09
CA GLU A 81 24.12 -26.40 -10.29
C GLU A 81 23.09 -25.34 -10.67
N VAL A 82 21.80 -25.70 -10.70
CA VAL A 82 20.72 -24.74 -10.95
C VAL A 82 20.70 -23.67 -9.87
N GLN A 83 20.87 -24.02 -8.59
CA GLN A 83 20.89 -23.05 -7.50
C GLN A 83 22.04 -22.03 -7.66
N ALA A 84 23.26 -22.51 -7.93
CA ALA A 84 24.43 -21.66 -8.10
C ALA A 84 24.29 -20.70 -9.29
N LEU A 85 23.70 -21.16 -10.40
CA LEU A 85 23.46 -20.35 -11.59
C LEU A 85 22.29 -19.37 -11.42
N MET A 86 21.24 -19.78 -10.71
CA MET A 86 20.01 -19.00 -10.55
C MET A 86 20.16 -17.91 -9.48
N ALA A 87 20.84 -18.19 -8.37
CA ALA A 87 21.00 -17.26 -7.24
C ALA A 87 21.45 -15.83 -7.63
N PRO A 88 22.52 -15.62 -8.43
CA PRO A 88 22.94 -14.27 -8.82
C PRO A 88 21.93 -13.55 -9.72
N ILE A 89 21.08 -14.29 -10.44
CA ILE A 89 20.02 -13.73 -11.29
C ILE A 89 18.85 -13.25 -10.44
N LEU A 90 18.49 -13.99 -9.39
CA LEU A 90 17.37 -13.65 -8.50
C LEU A 90 17.73 -12.53 -7.52
N ALA A 91 18.96 -12.52 -7.01
CA ALA A 91 19.44 -11.58 -5.98
C ALA A 91 19.00 -10.11 -6.18
N PRO A 92 19.20 -9.47 -7.35
CA PRO A 92 18.81 -8.07 -7.55
C PRO A 92 17.29 -7.84 -7.51
N TYR A 93 16.47 -8.88 -7.73
CA TYR A 93 15.02 -8.80 -7.59
C TYR A 93 14.59 -8.97 -6.13
N LEU A 94 15.23 -9.86 -5.39
CA LEU A 94 14.93 -10.11 -3.97
C LEU A 94 15.21 -8.85 -3.13
N VAL A 95 16.37 -8.20 -3.33
CA VAL A 95 16.70 -6.93 -2.67
C VAL A 95 15.67 -5.84 -2.99
N ARG A 96 15.21 -5.76 -4.25
CA ARG A 96 14.16 -4.82 -4.63
C ARG A 96 12.81 -5.16 -4.01
N ALA A 97 12.48 -6.44 -3.86
CA ALA A 97 11.22 -6.87 -3.27
C ALA A 97 11.11 -6.48 -1.79
N GLU A 98 12.22 -6.55 -1.04
CA GLU A 98 12.27 -6.13 0.37
C GLU A 98 11.93 -4.64 0.57
N SER A 99 12.27 -3.80 -0.41
CA SER A 99 11.97 -2.36 -0.37
C SER A 99 10.50 -2.01 -0.70
N ILE A 100 9.70 -2.98 -1.18
CA ILE A 100 8.33 -2.74 -1.63
C ILE A 100 7.36 -3.17 -0.53
N ASN A 101 6.62 -2.20 0.04
CA ASN A 101 5.47 -2.50 0.88
C ASN A 101 4.30 -3.01 0.02
N PHE A 102 4.27 -4.32 -0.25
CA PHE A 102 3.26 -4.93 -1.11
C PHE A 102 1.96 -5.27 -0.39
N ALA A 103 2.03 -5.65 0.89
CA ALA A 103 0.87 -6.10 1.66
C ALA A 103 -0.18 -4.99 1.90
N GLY A 104 0.22 -3.71 1.84
CA GLY A 104 -0.69 -2.56 1.95
C GLY A 104 -1.29 -2.10 0.61
N ARG A 105 -1.03 -2.80 -0.50
CA ARG A 105 -1.42 -2.35 -1.83
C ARG A 105 -2.77 -2.91 -2.25
N GLU A 106 -3.62 -2.04 -2.80
CA GLU A 106 -4.82 -2.48 -3.52
C GLU A 106 -4.47 -3.49 -4.61
N SER A 107 -5.21 -4.60 -4.65
CA SER A 107 -5.04 -5.65 -5.65
C SER A 107 -6.39 -6.26 -6.02
N ALA A 108 -6.41 -7.12 -7.05
CA ALA A 108 -7.61 -7.85 -7.40
C ALA A 108 -8.13 -8.75 -6.26
N ASP A 109 -7.22 -9.23 -5.40
CA ASP A 109 -7.54 -10.04 -4.23
C ASP A 109 -7.88 -9.19 -2.99
N GLN A 110 -7.50 -7.91 -2.99
CA GLN A 110 -7.78 -6.95 -1.93
C GLN A 110 -8.27 -5.64 -2.55
N PRO A 111 -9.53 -5.60 -3.03
CA PRO A 111 -10.09 -4.37 -3.59
C PRO A 111 -10.16 -3.30 -2.51
N LEU A 112 -10.04 -2.02 -2.89
CA LEU A 112 -10.36 -0.93 -1.98
C LEU A 112 -11.78 -1.15 -1.45
N SER A 113 -11.93 -1.32 -0.12
CA SER A 113 -13.25 -1.44 0.47
C SER A 113 -13.97 -0.11 0.30
N THR A 114 -14.87 -0.05 -0.67
CA THR A 114 -15.84 1.05 -0.81
C THR A 114 -17.01 0.90 0.17
N ARG A 115 -17.08 -0.25 0.87
CA ARG A 115 -18.10 -0.50 1.88
C ARG A 115 -17.72 0.21 3.16
N VAL A 116 -18.55 1.17 3.53
CA VAL A 116 -18.58 1.76 4.86
C VAL A 116 -19.15 0.70 5.81
N SER A 117 -18.66 0.65 7.05
CA SER A 117 -19.23 -0.28 8.04
C SER A 117 -20.70 0.07 8.29
N ARG A 118 -21.54 -0.93 8.57
CA ARG A 118 -22.97 -0.70 8.79
C ARG A 118 -23.22 0.29 9.94
N SER A 119 -22.42 0.21 11.01
CA SER A 119 -22.51 1.17 12.12
C SER A 119 -22.16 2.59 11.68
N THR A 120 -21.11 2.75 10.87
CA THR A 120 -20.73 4.06 10.33
C THR A 120 -21.78 4.61 9.36
N GLU A 121 -22.45 3.76 8.57
CA GLU A 121 -23.55 4.17 7.70
C GLU A 121 -24.77 4.61 8.51
N GLU A 122 -25.13 3.87 9.56
CA GLU A 122 -26.22 4.21 10.48
C GLU A 122 -25.95 5.54 11.21
N GLU A 123 -24.74 5.74 11.71
CA GLU A 123 -24.30 7.00 12.31
C GLU A 123 -24.37 8.16 11.31
N PHE A 124 -23.91 7.96 10.07
CA PHE A 124 -23.97 8.99 9.03
C PHE A 124 -25.42 9.40 8.73
N LEU A 125 -26.34 8.44 8.62
CA LEU A 125 -27.76 8.72 8.40
C LEU A 125 -28.37 9.46 9.60
N GLN A 126 -27.97 9.12 10.83
CA GLN A 126 -28.42 9.82 12.03
C GLN A 126 -27.96 11.29 12.03
N ILE A 127 -26.70 11.55 11.65
CA ILE A 127 -26.16 12.90 11.50
C ILE A 127 -26.96 13.68 10.46
N VAL A 128 -27.20 13.10 9.28
CA VAL A 128 -28.00 13.73 8.21
C VAL A 128 -29.39 14.10 8.70
N SER A 129 -30.08 13.18 9.38
CA SER A 129 -31.42 13.44 9.93
C SER A 129 -31.41 14.56 10.96
N SER A 130 -30.44 14.58 11.87
CA SER A 130 -30.31 15.65 12.87
C SER A 130 -30.05 17.03 12.23
N LEU A 131 -29.25 17.08 11.17
CA LEU A 131 -28.98 18.29 10.40
C LEU A 131 -30.22 18.74 9.63
N ALA A 132 -30.98 17.79 9.07
CA ALA A 132 -32.21 18.07 8.35
C ALA A 132 -33.31 18.65 9.25
N GLU A 133 -33.40 18.17 10.50
CA GLU A 133 -34.37 18.64 11.49
C GLU A 133 -33.99 20.01 12.08
N GLY A 134 -32.71 20.27 12.33
CA GLY A 134 -32.26 21.46 13.05
C GLY A 134 -31.83 22.64 12.18
N HIS A 135 -31.04 22.40 11.14
CA HIS A 135 -30.25 23.45 10.50
C HIS A 135 -30.44 23.55 8.98
N ARG A 136 -30.77 22.45 8.30
CA ARG A 136 -30.88 22.38 6.83
C ARG A 136 -32.10 21.54 6.40
N PRO A 137 -33.32 22.10 6.47
CA PRO A 137 -34.54 21.40 6.10
C PRO A 137 -34.45 20.80 4.69
N GLY A 138 -34.73 19.51 4.56
CA GLY A 138 -34.70 18.80 3.27
C GLY A 138 -33.31 18.28 2.85
N LEU A 139 -32.29 18.37 3.71
CA LEU A 139 -30.99 17.76 3.45
C LEU A 139 -31.11 16.23 3.35
N THR A 140 -30.62 15.67 2.24
CA THR A 140 -30.55 14.22 2.04
C THR A 140 -29.11 13.71 2.25
N SER A 141 -28.97 12.42 2.49
CA SER A 141 -27.67 11.76 2.63
C SER A 141 -26.81 11.93 1.37
N SER A 142 -27.43 11.84 0.19
CA SER A 142 -26.75 12.05 -1.09
C SER A 142 -26.31 13.50 -1.29
N ALA A 143 -27.09 14.48 -0.85
CA ALA A 143 -26.73 15.90 -0.91
C ALA A 143 -25.54 16.20 0.00
N LEU A 144 -25.53 15.68 1.22
CA LEU A 144 -24.42 15.86 2.15
C LEU A 144 -23.14 15.17 1.65
N LEU A 145 -23.23 13.94 1.12
CA LEU A 145 -22.07 13.25 0.53
C LEU A 145 -21.49 14.05 -0.65
N ARG A 146 -22.34 14.61 -1.50
CA ARG A 146 -21.91 15.44 -2.63
C ARG A 146 -21.16 16.68 -2.14
N GLU A 147 -21.72 17.40 -1.16
CA GLU A 147 -21.08 18.58 -0.57
C GLU A 147 -19.73 18.25 0.06
N LEU A 148 -19.63 17.15 0.81
CA LEU A 148 -18.38 16.70 1.42
C LEU A 148 -17.30 16.38 0.38
N VAL A 149 -17.67 15.69 -0.70
CA VAL A 149 -16.75 15.35 -1.80
C VAL A 149 -16.31 16.61 -2.55
N GLU A 150 -17.25 17.50 -2.89
CA GLU A 150 -16.95 18.75 -3.59
C GLU A 150 -16.04 19.66 -2.74
N ASN A 151 -16.32 19.80 -1.44
CA ASN A 151 -15.49 20.56 -0.51
C ASN A 151 -14.09 19.96 -0.34
N TYR A 152 -13.99 18.64 -0.19
CA TYR A 152 -12.71 17.96 -0.10
C TYR A 152 -11.85 18.20 -1.36
N VAL A 153 -12.45 18.08 -2.54
CA VAL A 153 -11.74 18.34 -3.81
C VAL A 153 -11.32 19.81 -3.93
N ALA A 154 -12.19 20.75 -3.55
CA ALA A 154 -11.88 22.18 -3.55
C ALA A 154 -10.70 22.52 -2.61
N GLN A 155 -10.70 21.97 -1.39
CA GLN A 155 -9.62 22.12 -0.43
C GLN A 155 -8.30 21.55 -0.95
N GLN A 156 -8.32 20.34 -1.53
CA GLN A 156 -7.11 19.71 -2.07
C GLN A 156 -6.55 20.45 -3.29
N ARG A 157 -7.41 21.00 -4.16
CA ARG A 157 -6.97 21.86 -5.28
C ARG A 157 -6.29 23.13 -4.77
N THR A 158 -6.86 23.75 -3.74
CA THR A 158 -6.31 24.96 -3.13
C THR A 158 -4.95 24.67 -2.48
N ASN A 159 -4.85 23.60 -1.68
CA ASN A 159 -3.62 23.18 -1.01
C ASN A 159 -2.50 22.82 -2.01
N ARG A 160 -2.84 22.16 -3.13
CA ARG A 160 -1.89 21.81 -4.18
C ARG A 160 -1.37 23.04 -4.93
N SER A 161 -2.20 24.08 -5.10
CA SER A 161 -1.75 25.37 -5.66
C SER A 161 -0.82 26.13 -4.72
N THR A 162 -1.07 26.13 -3.40
CA THR A 162 -0.17 26.77 -2.42
C THR A 162 1.20 26.08 -2.33
N ILE A 163 1.26 24.75 -2.45
CA ILE A 163 2.53 24.00 -2.46
C ILE A 163 3.34 24.28 -3.73
N ALA A 164 2.68 24.48 -4.88
CA ALA A 164 3.36 24.83 -6.13
C ALA A 164 3.95 26.26 -6.14
N VAL A 165 3.45 27.17 -5.30
CA VAL A 165 3.96 28.55 -5.15
C VAL A 165 5.08 28.63 -4.11
N ALA A 166 5.21 27.66 -3.20
CA ALA A 166 6.28 27.58 -2.20
C ALA A 166 7.52 26.82 -2.69
N SER A 167 7.93 27.01 -3.95
CA SER A 167 9.27 26.62 -4.41
C SER A 167 10.21 27.81 -4.45
N PRO A 168 10.95 28.12 -3.37
CA PRO A 168 12.22 28.81 -3.47
C PRO A 168 13.33 27.79 -3.69
N GLN A 169 14.02 28.02 -4.81
CA GLN A 169 15.37 27.63 -5.18
C GLN A 169 16.24 26.90 -4.15
N ALA A 170 16.89 25.86 -4.66
CA ALA A 170 18.02 25.15 -4.08
C ALA A 170 19.07 26.08 -3.45
N LEU A 171 19.43 25.80 -2.20
CA LEU A 171 20.77 26.05 -1.67
C LEU A 171 21.16 24.84 -0.79
N GLN A 172 22.24 24.15 -1.17
CA GLN A 172 22.88 23.13 -0.37
C GLN A 172 23.66 23.79 0.77
N GLU A 173 23.55 23.29 2.01
CA GLU A 173 24.57 23.32 3.06
C GLU A 173 24.21 22.31 4.19
N PRO A 174 25.17 21.89 5.06
CA PRO A 174 25.30 20.52 5.59
C PRO A 174 24.43 20.24 6.84
N PRO A 175 24.32 18.97 7.28
CA PRO A 175 23.35 18.58 8.31
C PRO A 175 23.74 19.09 9.70
N ALA A 176 22.90 19.96 10.25
CA ALA A 176 22.88 20.30 11.67
C ALA A 176 22.26 19.15 12.51
N PRO A 177 22.62 19.02 13.80
CA PRO A 177 22.20 17.89 14.62
C PRO A 177 20.70 17.93 14.89
N VAL A 178 20.09 16.75 14.90
CA VAL A 178 18.65 16.54 15.08
C VAL A 178 18.20 17.17 16.41
N PRO A 179 17.24 18.13 16.42
CA PRO A 179 16.70 18.65 17.66
C PRO A 179 15.86 17.54 18.31
N SER A 180 16.11 17.26 19.59
CA SER A 180 15.22 16.40 20.38
C SER A 180 13.86 17.09 20.45
N ILE A 181 12.85 16.49 19.82
CA ILE A 181 11.49 16.98 19.85
C ILE A 181 10.98 16.75 21.27
N ASP A 182 10.69 17.84 21.98
CA ASP A 182 10.01 17.79 23.27
C ASP A 182 8.54 17.39 23.03
N THR A 183 8.29 16.09 23.15
CA THR A 183 7.00 15.48 22.89
C THR A 183 5.91 15.95 23.86
N GLU A 184 6.29 16.42 25.05
CA GLU A 184 5.33 16.94 26.03
C GLU A 184 4.83 18.32 25.62
N ALA A 185 5.73 19.20 25.17
CA ALA A 185 5.35 20.50 24.63
C ALA A 185 4.47 20.36 23.38
N LEU A 186 4.81 19.43 22.48
CA LEU A 186 4.02 19.14 21.28
C LEU A 186 2.60 18.64 21.62
N LEU A 187 2.47 17.77 22.62
CA LEU A 187 1.17 17.26 23.07
C LEU A 187 0.32 18.36 23.71
N ALA A 188 0.94 19.25 24.49
CA ALA A 188 0.26 20.40 25.08
C ALA A 188 -0.31 21.34 24.00
N ASP A 189 0.49 21.65 22.97
CA ASP A 189 0.08 22.50 21.86
C ASP A 189 -1.07 21.89 21.04
N VAL A 190 -1.03 20.57 20.81
CA VAL A 190 -2.10 19.85 20.09
C VAL A 190 -3.40 19.86 20.91
N LEU A 191 -3.32 19.65 22.22
CA LEU A 191 -4.49 19.66 23.10
C LEU A 191 -5.12 21.05 23.21
N ASP A 192 -4.30 22.11 23.24
CA ASP A 192 -4.79 23.48 23.25
C ASP A 192 -5.41 23.88 21.90
N ALA A 193 -4.84 23.44 20.78
CA ALA A 193 -5.42 23.65 19.46
C ALA A 193 -6.80 22.96 19.33
N VAL A 194 -6.94 21.74 19.86
CA VAL A 194 -8.23 21.02 19.88
C VAL A 194 -9.25 21.74 20.77
N ARG A 195 -8.82 22.27 21.92
CA ARG A 195 -9.70 23.03 22.82
C ARG A 195 -10.21 24.31 22.15
N LEU A 196 -9.34 25.06 21.48
CA LEU A 196 -9.69 26.28 20.73
C LEU A 196 -10.67 25.98 19.59
N GLN A 197 -10.50 24.85 18.91
CA GLN A 197 -11.39 24.41 17.84
C GLN A 197 -12.79 24.08 18.39
N LEU A 198 -12.86 23.38 19.53
CA LEU A 198 -14.12 23.05 20.21
C LEU A 198 -14.86 24.30 20.70
N GLU A 199 -14.14 25.29 21.24
CA GLU A 199 -14.72 26.58 21.64
C GLU A 199 -15.26 27.37 20.44
N HIS A 200 -14.56 27.37 19.30
CA HIS A 200 -15.04 27.98 18.05
C HIS A 200 -16.34 27.35 17.54
N HIS A 201 -16.58 26.09 17.86
CA HIS A 201 -17.81 25.37 17.51
C HIS A 201 -18.87 25.39 18.61
N GLY A 202 -18.70 26.25 19.64
CA GLY A 202 -19.68 26.44 20.71
C GLY A 202 -19.73 25.32 21.75
N LEU A 203 -18.80 24.36 21.68
CA LEU A 203 -18.70 23.23 22.60
C LEU A 203 -17.75 23.61 23.74
N LYS A 204 -18.26 24.33 24.76
CA LYS A 204 -17.48 24.56 25.98
C LYS A 204 -17.41 23.27 26.80
N PRO A 205 -16.22 22.86 27.28
CA PRO A 205 -16.14 21.80 28.28
C PRO A 205 -16.82 22.28 29.57
N SER A 206 -17.80 21.51 30.06
CA SER A 206 -18.40 21.73 31.37
C SER A 206 -17.32 21.55 32.45
N LYS A 207 -17.07 22.59 33.25
CA LYS A 207 -16.28 22.44 34.47
C LYS A 207 -16.98 21.45 35.40
N SER A 208 -16.43 20.24 35.55
CA SER A 208 -16.70 19.44 36.74
C SER A 208 -15.83 19.97 37.88
N ASN A 209 -16.48 20.36 38.97
CA ASN A 209 -15.82 20.55 40.28
C ASN A 209 -15.26 19.22 40.79
#